data_AF-A0A2S2CQT3-F1
#
_entry.id   AF-A0A2S2CQT3-F1
#
_cell.length_a   1.000
_cell.length_b   1.000
_cell.length_c   1.000
_cell.angle_alpha   90.00
_cell.angle_beta   90.00
_cell.angle_gamma   90.00
#
_symmetry.space_group_name_H-M   'P 1'
#
loop_
_entity.id
_entity.type
_entity.pdbx_description
1 polymer ?
#
loop_
_entity_poly.entity_id
_entity_poly.type
_entity_poly.pdbx_seq_one_letter_code
_entity_poly.pdbx_strand_id
1 'polypeptide(L)'
;MKVMFDSNILLYAYDHSGEFHRTASRDLLKRALSRDSVLTLQSLGEFYWVAKRKQRATEDRIARALANLRRMFPVVAADEECFDAAVSVARDHGIPFWDALLWATAQKAGCDVLFSEDYQDGRKLGRVTIVDPFKIENRDFLDVALPPVE
;
A
#
# COMPACT_ATOMS: atom_id res chain seq x y z
N MET A 1 -6.73 2.66 -14.12
CA MET A 1 -6.78 3.02 -12.70
C MET A 1 -5.37 3.01 -12.17
N LYS A 2 -4.99 4.03 -11.40
CA LYS A 2 -3.69 4.07 -10.73
C LYS A 2 -3.84 3.54 -9.30
N VAL A 3 -2.94 2.67 -8.86
CA VAL A 3 -3.06 2.01 -7.55
C VAL A 3 -1.86 2.27 -6.66
N MET A 4 -2.07 2.12 -5.35
CA MET A 4 -1.05 2.23 -4.32
C MET A 4 -1.20 1.10 -3.31
N PHE A 5 -0.09 0.67 -2.71
CA PHE A 5 -0.07 -0.37 -1.69
C PHE A 5 0.43 0.18 -0.36
N ASP A 6 -0.27 -0.18 0.70
CA ASP A 6 0.17 0.04 2.07
C ASP A 6 1.29 -0.93 2.49
N SER A 7 1.95 -0.65 3.61
CA SER A 7 3.06 -1.42 4.15
C SER A 7 2.66 -2.84 4.54
N ASN A 8 1.43 -3.08 5.00
CA ASN A 8 0.94 -4.43 5.33
C ASN A 8 1.03 -5.39 4.13
N ILE A 9 0.60 -4.96 2.93
CA ILE A 9 0.68 -5.76 1.69
C ILE A 9 2.14 -6.10 1.36
N LEU A 10 3.04 -5.11 1.47
CA LEU A 10 4.47 -5.30 1.21
C LEU A 10 5.09 -6.29 2.21
N LEU A 11 4.74 -6.15 3.48
CA LEU A 11 5.20 -7.03 4.56
C LEU A 11 4.72 -8.46 4.36
N TYR A 12 3.48 -8.64 3.90
CA TYR A 12 2.92 -9.96 3.60
C TYR A 12 3.61 -10.64 2.44
N ALA A 13 3.93 -9.91 1.38
CA ALA A 13 4.69 -10.44 0.25
C ALA A 13 6.12 -10.84 0.65
N TYR A 14 6.72 -10.12 1.61
CA TYR A 14 8.08 -10.33 2.08
C TYR A 14 8.23 -11.51 3.05
N ASP A 15 7.51 -11.49 4.17
CA ASP A 15 7.68 -12.47 5.24
C ASP A 15 6.45 -12.54 6.17
N HIS A 16 5.48 -13.35 5.77
CA HIS A 16 4.29 -13.65 6.57
C HIS A 16 4.07 -15.16 6.71
N SER A 17 3.64 -15.58 7.90
CA SER A 17 3.48 -16.98 8.30
C SER A 17 2.21 -17.61 7.73
N GLY A 18 1.17 -16.83 7.42
CA GLY A 18 -0.02 -17.29 6.72
C GLY A 18 0.23 -17.46 5.22
N GLU A 19 -0.08 -18.64 4.70
CA GLU A 19 0.11 -18.96 3.27
C GLU A 19 -0.78 -18.10 2.36
N PHE A 20 -2.03 -17.86 2.77
CA PHE A 20 -3.00 -17.07 2.00
C PHE A 20 -2.52 -15.63 1.76
N HIS A 21 -2.32 -14.84 2.83
CA HIS A 21 -1.89 -13.43 2.72
C HIS A 21 -0.57 -13.28 1.95
N ARG A 22 0.38 -14.20 2.16
CA ARG A 22 1.65 -14.18 1.44
C ARG A 22 1.47 -14.41 -0.06
N THR A 23 0.70 -15.43 -0.44
CA THR A 23 0.46 -15.75 -1.85
C THR A 23 -0.36 -14.67 -2.52
N ALA A 24 -1.44 -14.21 -1.90
CA ALA A 24 -2.27 -13.12 -2.39
C ALA A 24 -1.45 -11.83 -2.57
N SER A 25 -0.66 -11.41 -1.57
CA SER A 25 0.14 -10.18 -1.67
C SER A 25 1.22 -10.24 -2.76
N ARG A 26 1.83 -11.41 -2.97
CA ARG A 26 2.78 -11.61 -4.08
C ARG A 26 2.10 -11.52 -5.43
N ASP A 27 0.90 -12.09 -5.54
CA ASP A 27 0.09 -12.00 -6.74
C ASP A 27 -0.33 -10.56 -7.03
N LEU A 28 -0.82 -9.83 -6.03
CA LEU A 28 -1.14 -8.39 -6.13
C LEU A 28 0.05 -7.59 -6.68
N LEU A 29 1.23 -7.75 -6.08
CA LEU A 29 2.42 -7.04 -6.52
C LEU A 29 2.88 -7.47 -7.92
N LYS A 30 2.67 -8.73 -8.30
CA LYS A 30 2.96 -9.22 -9.66
C LYS A 30 2.01 -8.57 -10.68
N ARG A 31 0.70 -8.53 -10.41
CA ARG A 31 -0.30 -7.87 -11.25
C ARG A 31 -0.06 -6.37 -11.35
N ALA A 32 0.42 -5.75 -10.28
CA ALA A 32 0.74 -4.33 -10.24
C ALA A 32 1.85 -3.92 -11.23
N LEU A 33 2.72 -4.85 -11.65
CA LEU A 33 3.81 -4.56 -12.61
C LEU A 33 3.31 -4.22 -14.02
N SER A 34 2.12 -4.68 -14.39
CA SER A 34 1.50 -4.35 -15.67
C SER A 34 0.52 -3.18 -15.58
N ARG A 35 0.56 -2.43 -14.46
CA ARG A 35 -0.39 -1.36 -14.13
C ARG A 35 0.33 -0.10 -13.67
N ASP A 36 -0.36 1.03 -13.76
CA ASP A 36 0.12 2.28 -13.17
C ASP A 36 0.02 2.16 -11.64
N SER A 37 1.13 1.76 -11.03
CA SER A 37 1.21 1.42 -9.61
C SER A 37 2.36 2.18 -8.99
N VAL A 38 2.15 2.75 -7.81
CA VAL A 38 3.19 3.48 -7.06
C VAL A 38 3.29 2.97 -5.63
N LEU A 39 4.43 3.20 -5.01
CA LEU A 39 4.63 3.01 -3.58
C LEU A 39 4.91 4.35 -2.92
N THR A 40 4.59 4.50 -1.63
CA THR A 40 5.03 5.67 -0.88
C THR A 40 6.33 5.41 -0.14
N LEU A 41 7.11 6.47 0.06
CA LEU A 41 8.27 6.42 0.94
C LEU A 41 7.87 6.06 2.38
N GLN A 42 6.69 6.47 2.82
CA GLN A 42 6.10 6.10 4.11
C GLN A 42 5.94 4.57 4.23
N SER A 43 5.27 3.92 3.27
CA SER A 43 5.05 2.47 3.28
C SER A 43 6.36 1.68 3.24
N LEU A 44 7.39 2.19 2.55
CA LEU A 44 8.73 1.59 2.57
C LEU A 44 9.43 1.76 3.93
N GLY A 45 9.25 2.91 4.60
CA GLY A 45 9.78 3.15 5.94
C GLY A 45 9.12 2.26 6.99
N GLU A 46 7.80 2.15 6.96
CA GLU A 46 7.02 1.25 7.81
C GLU A 46 7.41 -0.21 7.59
N PHE A 47 7.56 -0.62 6.31
CA PHE A 47 8.09 -1.94 5.97
C PHE A 47 9.43 -2.21 6.66
N TYR A 48 10.39 -1.29 6.56
CA TYR A 48 11.70 -1.44 7.19
C TYR A 48 11.57 -1.60 8.70
N TRP A 49 10.79 -0.72 9.34
CA TRP A 49 10.61 -0.70 10.78
C TRP A 49 9.99 -2.00 11.31
N VAL A 50 8.91 -2.49 10.66
CA VAL A 50 8.25 -3.73 11.05
C VAL A 50 9.14 -4.94 10.77
N ALA A 51 9.76 -5.02 9.59
CA ALA A 51 10.63 -6.14 9.23
C ALA A 51 11.82 -6.26 10.19
N LYS A 52 12.41 -5.13 10.60
CA LYS A 52 13.48 -5.09 11.61
C LYS A 52 12.98 -5.57 12.97
N ARG A 53 11.84 -5.07 13.45
CA ARG A 53 11.29 -5.44 14.77
C ARG A 53 10.94 -6.92 14.87
N LYS A 54 10.50 -7.55 13.77
CA LYS A 54 10.17 -8.98 13.76
C LYS A 54 11.39 -9.90 13.88
N GLN A 55 12.61 -9.41 13.62
CA GLN A 55 13.88 -10.16 13.73
C GLN A 55 13.92 -11.50 12.95
N ARG A 56 13.09 -11.63 11.90
CA ARG A 56 13.02 -12.83 11.05
C ARG A 56 13.94 -12.78 9.84
N ALA A 57 14.59 -11.65 9.61
CA ALA A 57 15.48 -11.42 8.48
C ALA A 57 16.66 -10.53 8.87
N THR A 58 17.79 -10.73 8.18
CA THR A 58 18.97 -9.87 8.31
C THR A 58 18.71 -8.49 7.70
N GLU A 59 19.41 -7.47 8.21
CA GLU A 59 19.30 -6.10 7.67
C GLU A 59 19.62 -6.05 6.16
N ASP A 60 20.61 -6.82 5.72
CA ASP A 60 20.96 -6.99 4.31
C ASP A 60 19.80 -7.51 3.45
N ARG A 61 19.02 -8.47 3.98
CA ARG A 61 17.86 -9.02 3.27
C ARG A 61 16.74 -7.98 3.17
N ILE A 62 16.51 -7.20 4.22
CA ILE A 62 15.54 -6.11 4.23
C ILE A 62 15.95 -5.02 3.24
N ALA A 63 17.23 -4.61 3.25
CA ALA A 63 17.77 -3.60 2.35
C ALA A 63 17.64 -4.02 0.87
N ARG A 64 17.95 -5.29 0.55
CA ARG A 64 17.75 -5.84 -0.80
C ARG A 64 16.28 -5.84 -1.22
N ALA A 65 15.36 -6.21 -0.32
CA ALA A 65 13.92 -6.19 -0.62
C ALA A 65 13.44 -4.76 -0.94
N LEU A 66 13.84 -3.77 -0.13
CA LEU A 66 13.52 -2.36 -0.39
C LEU A 66 14.14 -1.84 -1.68
N ALA A 67 15.37 -2.25 -2.02
CA ALA A 67 15.98 -1.89 -3.30
C ALA A 67 15.22 -2.48 -4.49
N ASN A 68 14.76 -3.73 -4.38
CA ASN A 68 13.94 -4.37 -5.41
C ASN A 68 12.60 -3.68 -5.60
N LEU A 69 11.89 -3.34 -4.50
CA LEU A 69 10.63 -2.61 -4.57
C LEU A 69 10.79 -1.26 -5.28
N ARG A 70 11.83 -0.50 -4.92
CA ARG A 70 12.17 0.79 -5.56
C ARG A 70 12.56 0.69 -7.03
N ARG A 71 13.02 -0.48 -7.48
CA ARG A 71 13.32 -0.75 -8.90
C ARG A 71 12.06 -1.15 -9.67
N MET A 72 11.10 -1.77 -9.01
CA MET A 72 9.87 -2.29 -9.61
C MET A 72 8.77 -1.23 -9.72
N PHE A 73 8.71 -0.30 -8.77
CA PHE A 73 7.66 0.71 -8.69
C PHE A 73 8.24 2.12 -8.53
N PRO A 74 7.65 3.14 -9.18
CA PRO A 74 7.90 4.52 -8.82
C PRO A 74 7.57 4.76 -7.34
N VAL A 75 8.39 5.56 -6.67
CA VAL A 75 8.20 5.93 -5.27
C VAL A 75 7.86 7.41 -5.17
N VAL A 76 6.76 7.70 -4.49
CA VAL A 76 6.30 9.06 -4.18
C VAL A 76 6.47 9.34 -2.69
N ALA A 77 6.64 10.60 -2.31
CA ALA A 77 6.75 11.03 -0.92
C ALA A 77 5.70 12.10 -0.62
N ALA A 78 5.26 12.16 0.64
CA ALA A 78 4.47 13.28 1.13
C ALA A 78 5.31 14.57 1.12
N ASP A 79 4.66 15.66 0.75
CA ASP A 79 5.16 17.02 0.94
C ASP A 79 4.19 17.84 1.80
N GLU A 80 4.41 19.15 1.90
CA GLU A 80 3.63 20.05 2.74
C GLU A 80 2.13 20.05 2.36
N GLU A 81 1.80 19.95 1.08
CA GLU A 81 0.40 19.87 0.64
C GLU A 81 -0.25 18.56 1.10
N CYS A 82 0.48 17.43 1.04
CA CYS A 82 0.00 16.17 1.60
C CYS A 82 -0.22 16.27 3.11
N PHE A 83 0.69 16.96 3.82
CA PHE A 83 0.60 17.16 5.26
C PHE A 83 -0.66 17.95 5.63
N ASP A 84 -0.90 19.10 4.99
CA ASP A 84 -2.07 19.94 5.26
C ASP A 84 -3.38 19.19 4.97
N ALA A 85 -3.43 18.45 3.86
CA ALA A 85 -4.57 17.60 3.53
C ALA A 85 -4.79 16.50 4.58
N ALA A 86 -3.70 15.87 5.06
CA ALA A 86 -3.78 14.85 6.09
C ALA A 86 -4.30 15.39 7.42
N VAL A 87 -3.87 16.60 7.83
CA VAL A 87 -4.38 17.28 9.03
C VAL A 87 -5.88 17.54 8.92
N SER A 88 -6.35 18.08 7.79
CA SER A 88 -7.77 18.34 7.57
C SER A 88 -8.57 17.04 7.62
N VAL A 89 -8.12 16.00 6.92
CA VAL A 89 -8.84 14.72 6.88
C VAL A 89 -8.84 14.01 8.22
N ALA A 90 -7.72 14.02 8.95
CA ALA A 90 -7.66 13.45 10.29
C ALA A 90 -8.67 14.11 11.23
N ARG A 91 -8.75 15.45 11.19
CA ARG A 91 -9.69 16.24 12.01
C ARG A 91 -11.15 16.02 11.61
N ASP A 92 -11.45 16.16 10.33
CA ASP A 92 -12.83 16.25 9.83
C ASP A 92 -13.48 14.87 9.65
N HIS A 93 -12.66 13.83 9.50
CA HIS A 93 -13.11 12.48 9.17
C HIS A 93 -12.67 11.42 10.20
N GLY A 94 -12.01 11.82 11.29
CA GLY A 94 -11.61 10.94 12.39
C GLY A 94 -10.63 9.84 11.98
N ILE A 95 -9.78 10.12 11.00
CA ILE A 95 -8.77 9.17 10.49
C ILE A 95 -7.48 9.36 11.28
N PRO A 96 -6.77 8.29 11.68
CA PRO A 96 -5.43 8.42 12.23
C PRO A 96 -4.54 9.25 11.30
N PHE A 97 -3.70 10.12 11.86
CA PHE A 97 -2.92 11.08 11.05
C PHE A 97 -2.04 10.39 10.00
N TRP A 98 -1.32 9.33 10.38
CA TRP A 98 -0.45 8.58 9.45
C TRP A 98 -1.24 7.92 8.33
N ASP A 99 -2.47 7.54 8.63
CA ASP A 99 -3.38 6.97 7.66
C ASP A 99 -3.91 8.02 6.67
N ALA A 100 -4.23 9.19 7.20
CA ALA A 100 -4.59 10.36 6.39
C ALA A 100 -3.41 10.83 5.53
N LEU A 101 -2.17 10.75 6.01
CA LEU A 101 -0.97 11.13 5.26
C LEU A 101 -0.67 10.15 4.11
N LEU A 102 -0.85 8.86 4.36
CA LEU A 102 -0.74 7.84 3.32
C LEU A 102 -1.80 8.08 2.24
N TRP A 103 -3.06 8.27 2.64
CA TRP A 103 -4.15 8.62 1.73
C TRP A 103 -3.86 9.90 0.93
N ALA A 104 -3.40 10.97 1.58
CA ALA A 104 -3.12 12.25 0.93
C ALA A 104 -2.01 12.11 -0.12
N THR A 105 -0.98 11.31 0.18
CA THR A 105 0.08 10.98 -0.77
C THR A 105 -0.46 10.21 -1.98
N ALA A 106 -1.37 9.25 -1.76
CA ALA A 106 -2.05 8.52 -2.83
C ALA A 106 -2.89 9.45 -3.71
N GLN A 107 -3.68 10.30 -3.07
CA GLN A 107 -4.55 11.29 -3.71
C GLN A 107 -3.74 12.22 -4.60
N LYS A 108 -2.63 12.75 -4.09
CA LYS A 108 -1.72 13.64 -4.84
C LYS A 108 -1.01 12.92 -5.99
N ALA A 109 -0.63 11.66 -5.79
CA ALA A 109 -0.04 10.83 -6.84
C ALA A 109 -1.05 10.45 -7.95
N GLY A 110 -2.32 10.82 -7.80
CA GLY A 110 -3.38 10.53 -8.76
C GLY A 110 -3.92 9.12 -8.67
N CYS A 111 -3.70 8.41 -7.56
CA CYS A 111 -4.21 7.06 -7.35
C CYS A 111 -5.74 7.07 -7.23
N ASP A 112 -6.36 6.02 -7.75
CA ASP A 112 -7.79 5.74 -7.62
C ASP A 112 -8.05 4.74 -6.48
N VAL A 113 -7.06 3.90 -6.16
CA VAL A 113 -7.17 2.84 -5.15
C VAL A 113 -5.96 2.83 -4.23
N LEU A 114 -6.22 2.72 -2.93
CA LEU A 114 -5.23 2.36 -1.91
C LEU A 114 -5.58 0.97 -1.36
N PHE A 115 -4.72 -0.01 -1.64
CA PHE A 115 -4.86 -1.34 -1.07
C PHE A 115 -4.25 -1.40 0.33
N SER A 116 -5.09 -1.69 1.33
CA SER A 116 -4.69 -1.86 2.73
C SER A 116 -5.68 -2.76 3.49
N GLU A 117 -5.19 -3.62 4.38
CA GLU A 117 -6.01 -4.42 5.30
C GLU A 117 -6.47 -3.63 6.53
N ASP A 118 -5.63 -2.73 7.06
CA ASP A 118 -5.83 -2.11 8.37
C ASP A 118 -6.85 -0.94 8.36
N TYR A 119 -7.25 -0.50 7.17
CA TYR A 119 -8.11 0.67 7.01
C TYR A 119 -9.58 0.28 6.92
N GLN A 120 -10.46 1.28 7.06
CA GLN A 120 -11.88 1.13 6.80
C GLN A 120 -12.13 0.81 5.32
N ASP A 121 -12.14 -0.48 4.99
CA ASP A 121 -12.45 -1.01 3.68
C ASP A 121 -13.73 -0.40 3.08
N GLY A 122 -13.72 -0.15 1.78
CA GLY A 122 -14.80 0.48 1.02
C GLY A 122 -14.89 2.00 1.22
N ARG A 123 -14.10 2.59 2.12
CA ARG A 123 -14.12 4.03 2.36
C ARG A 123 -13.55 4.79 1.16
N LYS A 124 -14.33 5.76 0.67
CA LYS A 124 -13.90 6.68 -0.38
C LYS A 124 -13.65 8.07 0.19
N LEU A 125 -12.47 8.61 -0.07
CA LEU A 125 -12.05 9.95 0.35
C LEU A 125 -11.44 10.64 -0.87
N GLY A 126 -12.04 11.76 -1.27
CA GLY A 126 -11.70 12.39 -2.55
C GLY A 126 -11.90 11.41 -3.71
N ARG A 127 -10.82 11.13 -4.45
CA ARG A 127 -10.85 10.18 -5.58
C ARG A 127 -10.42 8.76 -5.17
N VAL A 128 -9.72 8.62 -4.04
CA VAL A 128 -9.13 7.36 -3.61
C VAL A 128 -10.17 6.53 -2.87
N THR A 129 -10.38 5.31 -3.34
CA THR A 129 -11.11 4.28 -2.59
C THR A 129 -10.09 3.39 -1.87
N ILE A 130 -10.31 3.16 -0.59
CA ILE A 130 -9.52 2.24 0.21
C ILE A 130 -10.15 0.87 0.13
N VAL A 131 -9.37 -0.15 -0.23
CA VAL A 131 -9.87 -1.49 -0.50
C VAL A 131 -8.98 -2.52 0.20
N ASP A 132 -9.60 -3.37 1.00
CA ASP A 132 -8.95 -4.55 1.55
C ASP A 132 -8.94 -5.65 0.48
N PRO A 133 -7.76 -6.01 -0.08
CA PRO A 133 -7.67 -6.99 -1.15
C PRO A 133 -7.87 -8.44 -0.66
N PHE A 134 -7.94 -8.67 0.65
CA PHE A 134 -8.09 -10.01 1.23
C PHE A 134 -9.56 -10.38 1.50
N LYS A 135 -10.47 -9.41 1.47
CA LYS A 135 -11.90 -9.66 1.57
C LYS A 135 -12.48 -10.25 0.31
N ILE A 136 -13.33 -11.26 0.49
CA ILE A 136 -13.96 -11.97 -0.64
C ILE A 136 -14.92 -11.06 -1.41
N GLU A 137 -15.55 -10.10 -0.72
CA GLU A 137 -16.47 -9.13 -1.32
C GLU A 137 -15.78 -8.23 -2.37
N ASN A 138 -14.46 -8.05 -2.26
CA ASN A 138 -13.69 -7.15 -3.11
C ASN A 138 -13.04 -7.85 -4.32
N ARG A 139 -13.23 -9.16 -4.51
CA ARG A 139 -12.56 -9.92 -5.59
C ARG A 139 -12.86 -9.37 -6.98
N ASP A 140 -14.12 -9.10 -7.29
CA ASP A 140 -14.50 -8.62 -8.62
C ASP A 140 -13.90 -7.23 -8.90
N PHE A 141 -13.90 -6.36 -7.88
CA PHE A 141 -13.25 -5.07 -7.97
C PHE A 141 -11.73 -5.21 -8.16
N LEU A 142 -11.12 -6.13 -7.43
CA LEU A 142 -9.69 -6.40 -7.52
C LEU A 142 -9.30 -6.83 -8.93
N ASP A 143 -10.05 -7.74 -9.55
CA ASP A 143 -9.76 -8.21 -10.91
C ASP A 143 -9.96 -7.11 -11.98
N VAL A 144 -10.77 -6.09 -11.71
CA VAL A 144 -10.88 -4.90 -12.57
C VAL A 144 -9.68 -3.96 -12.38
N ALA A 145 -9.33 -3.66 -11.12
CA ALA A 145 -8.25 -2.74 -10.78
C ALA A 145 -6.87 -3.32 -11.15
N LEU A 146 -6.65 -4.58 -10.79
CA LEU A 146 -5.45 -5.40 -10.98
C LEU A 146 -5.86 -6.77 -11.57
N PRO A 147 -6.06 -6.87 -12.90
CA PRO A 147 -6.39 -8.15 -13.51
C PRO A 147 -5.28 -9.18 -13.33
N PRO A 148 -5.63 -10.47 -13.33
CA PRO A 148 -4.66 -11.54 -13.33
C PRO A 148 -3.64 -11.38 -14.46
N VAL A 149 -2.39 -11.72 -14.17
CA VAL A 149 -1.35 -11.81 -15.21
C VAL A 149 -1.56 -13.15 -15.93
N GLU A 150 -1.68 -13.12 -17.26
CA GLU A 150 -1.69 -14.32 -18.12
C GLU A 150 -0.46 -15.21 -17.92
#